data_AF-A0AAE1T3T0-F1
#
_entry.id   AF-A0AAE1T3T0-F1
#
_cell.length_a   1.000
_cell.length_b   1.000
_cell.length_c   1.000
_cell.angle_alpha   90.00
_cell.angle_beta   90.00
_cell.angle_gamma   90.00
#
_symmetry.space_group_name_H-M   'P 1'
#
loop_
_entity.id
_entity.type
_entity.pdbx_description
1 polymer ?
#
loop_
_entity_poly.entity_id
_entity_poly.type
_entity_poly.pdbx_seq_one_letter_code
_entity_poly.pdbx_strand_id
1 'polypeptide(L)'
;MNIMQTSQLGQPHEAMFLILPYLPLFELLSMTQLCKSLKDALKDDILPWLNIVVEKPLSTRFSDDFLVKITSKAKGRLRVVALKNCFKITDEGLLQVIASNPHINKLYLQGCTGLTIEGVLEAVKLLTKGNHRLQNLAISGIYNVKTEDFGTLCHLMGINQMQMRERKKNYYHRRGELCTFKQESHPSIDVDICPKCEEIREVFECPRDSCKRKMQQQQQEQQQQLFIECRGCFLCVPRCEECGVCTKDKELGEAACADILCLNCWLHLPKCSYCNKAYCNKHVHLQHSQHPAGFLCSDCSFHATESSDYEDC
;
A
#
# COMPACT_ATOMS: atom_id res chain seq x y z
N MET A 1 -50.59 -37.64 12.70
CA MET A 1 -50.24 -36.85 11.50
C MET A 1 -50.16 -35.39 11.89
N ASN A 2 -48.94 -34.85 12.00
CA ASN A 2 -48.67 -33.44 11.72
C ASN A 2 -47.17 -33.36 11.41
N ILE A 3 -46.89 -33.08 10.14
CA ILE A 3 -45.55 -33.08 9.55
C ILE A 3 -44.85 -31.81 10.05
N MET A 4 -43.71 -32.01 10.70
CA MET A 4 -42.79 -30.93 11.07
C MET A 4 -42.33 -30.22 9.81
N GLN A 5 -42.74 -28.97 9.62
CA GLN A 5 -42.05 -28.05 8.71
C GLN A 5 -40.76 -27.61 9.39
N THR A 6 -39.66 -28.29 9.02
CA THR A 6 -38.31 -27.79 9.25
C THR A 6 -38.16 -26.49 8.47
N SER A 7 -38.02 -25.37 9.18
CA SER A 7 -37.64 -24.09 8.58
C SER A 7 -36.26 -24.25 7.95
N GLN A 8 -36.20 -24.43 6.63
CA GLN A 8 -34.96 -24.32 5.89
C GLN A 8 -34.44 -22.89 6.11
N LEU A 9 -33.36 -22.74 6.89
CA LEU A 9 -32.56 -21.52 6.82
C LEU A 9 -32.17 -21.35 5.36
N GLY A 10 -32.65 -20.29 4.70
CA GLY A 10 -32.34 -20.03 3.30
C GLY A 10 -30.83 -20.03 3.08
N GLN A 11 -30.37 -20.88 2.17
CA GLN A 11 -29.00 -20.82 1.67
C GLN A 11 -28.77 -19.42 1.08
N PRO A 12 -27.55 -18.86 1.17
CA PRO A 12 -27.25 -17.59 0.55
C PRO A 12 -27.52 -17.69 -0.96
N HIS A 13 -28.14 -16.64 -1.53
CA HIS A 13 -28.40 -16.61 -2.96
C HIS A 13 -27.09 -16.78 -3.75
N GLU A 14 -27.09 -17.54 -4.85
CA GLU A 14 -25.88 -17.88 -5.61
C GLU A 14 -25.06 -16.65 -6.02
N ALA A 15 -25.74 -15.55 -6.37
CA ALA A 15 -25.12 -14.26 -6.66
C ALA A 15 -24.19 -13.75 -5.54
N MET A 16 -24.43 -14.11 -4.28
CA MET A 16 -23.54 -13.73 -3.18
C MET A 16 -22.14 -14.34 -3.35
N PHE A 17 -22.03 -15.61 -3.79
CA PHE A 17 -20.75 -16.27 -4.01
C PHE A 17 -19.90 -15.60 -5.10
N LEU A 18 -20.54 -14.90 -6.04
CA LEU A 18 -19.85 -14.11 -7.05
C LEU A 18 -19.28 -12.81 -6.47
N ILE A 19 -19.84 -12.29 -5.39
CA ILE A 19 -19.46 -11.03 -4.76
C ILE A 19 -18.43 -11.24 -3.65
N LEU A 20 -18.53 -12.33 -2.88
CA LEU A 20 -17.68 -12.61 -1.71
C LEU A 20 -16.16 -12.48 -2.02
N PRO A 21 -15.63 -12.94 -3.17
CA PRO A 21 -14.21 -12.79 -3.48
C PRO A 21 -13.74 -11.35 -3.72
N TYR A 22 -14.67 -10.41 -3.87
CA TYR A 22 -14.39 -8.99 -4.09
C TYR A 22 -14.57 -8.14 -2.82
N LEU A 23 -15.10 -8.72 -1.73
CA LEU A 23 -15.27 -7.99 -0.48
C LEU A 23 -13.93 -7.80 0.24
N PRO A 24 -13.73 -6.65 0.91
CA PRO A 24 -12.64 -6.47 1.85
C PRO A 24 -12.66 -7.56 2.93
N LEU A 25 -11.47 -8.01 3.36
CA LEU A 25 -11.35 -9.07 4.36
C LEU A 25 -12.12 -8.74 5.65
N PHE A 26 -12.11 -7.47 6.08
CA PHE A 26 -12.88 -7.02 7.24
C PHE A 26 -14.37 -7.29 7.10
N GLU A 27 -14.96 -6.97 5.95
CA GLU A 27 -16.39 -7.20 5.69
C GLU A 27 -16.68 -8.70 5.64
N LEU A 28 -15.85 -9.47 4.94
CA LEU A 28 -15.99 -10.92 4.85
C LEU A 28 -15.97 -11.57 6.24
N LEU A 29 -15.04 -11.17 7.11
CA LEU A 29 -14.94 -11.69 8.47
C LEU A 29 -16.12 -11.25 9.34
N SER A 30 -16.55 -9.99 9.25
CA SER A 30 -17.74 -9.49 9.95
C SER A 30 -19.00 -10.27 9.56
N MET A 31 -19.20 -10.51 8.27
CA MET A 31 -20.33 -11.28 7.75
C MET A 31 -20.35 -12.72 8.28
N THR A 32 -19.19 -13.38 8.43
CA THR A 32 -19.10 -14.74 9.01
C THR A 32 -19.45 -14.80 10.49
N GLN A 33 -19.40 -13.69 11.21
CA GLN A 33 -19.77 -13.63 12.63
C GLN A 33 -21.28 -13.42 12.81
N LEU A 34 -21.94 -12.76 11.85
CA LEU A 34 -23.35 -12.37 11.95
C LEU A 34 -24.31 -13.42 11.35
N CYS A 35 -23.88 -14.21 10.38
CA CYS A 35 -24.75 -15.14 9.65
C CYS A 35 -24.19 -16.57 9.60
N LYS A 36 -24.88 -17.53 10.24
CA LYS A 36 -24.52 -18.96 10.19
C LYS A 36 -24.55 -19.52 8.77
N SER A 37 -25.61 -19.22 8.02
CA SER A 37 -25.78 -19.67 6.62
C SER A 37 -24.60 -19.24 5.74
N LEU A 38 -24.14 -17.99 5.89
CA LEU A 38 -23.00 -17.47 5.13
C LEU A 38 -21.65 -17.99 5.63
N LYS A 39 -21.51 -18.19 6.95
CA LYS A 39 -20.32 -18.84 7.53
C LYS A 39 -20.15 -20.26 7.00
N ASP A 40 -21.24 -21.01 6.89
CA ASP A 40 -21.24 -22.38 6.37
C ASP A 40 -20.96 -22.39 4.86
N ALA A 41 -21.56 -21.47 4.10
CA ALA A 41 -21.27 -21.28 2.68
C ALA A 41 -19.78 -21.01 2.40
N LEU A 42 -19.12 -20.20 3.24
CA LEU A 42 -17.69 -19.88 3.12
C LEU A 42 -16.75 -20.99 3.59
N LYS A 43 -17.26 -22.05 4.21
CA LYS A 43 -16.44 -23.19 4.66
C LYS A 43 -15.95 -24.03 3.49
N ASP A 44 -16.80 -24.17 2.48
CA ASP A 44 -16.54 -25.00 1.31
C ASP A 44 -16.09 -24.19 0.09
N ASP A 45 -16.34 -22.88 0.07
CA ASP A 45 -15.84 -21.98 -0.96
C ASP A 45 -14.39 -21.53 -0.70
N ILE A 46 -13.52 -21.77 -1.68
CA ILE A 46 -12.11 -21.41 -1.66
C ILE A 46 -11.82 -20.04 -2.29
N LEU A 47 -12.72 -19.56 -3.17
CA LEU A 47 -12.47 -18.40 -4.01
C LEU A 47 -12.19 -17.11 -3.22
N PRO A 48 -12.91 -16.81 -2.12
CA PRO A 48 -12.65 -15.60 -1.32
C PRO A 48 -11.31 -15.62 -0.60
N TRP A 49 -10.70 -16.81 -0.46
CA TRP A 49 -9.46 -16.99 0.28
C TRP A 49 -8.22 -17.07 -0.63
N LEU A 50 -8.38 -17.02 -1.96
CA LEU A 50 -7.24 -17.05 -2.89
C LEU A 50 -6.37 -15.79 -2.81
N ASN A 51 -6.96 -14.68 -2.36
CA ASN A 51 -6.34 -13.37 -2.33
C ASN A 51 -6.64 -12.70 -0.99
N ILE A 52 -5.67 -12.70 -0.07
CA ILE A 52 -5.84 -12.13 1.26
C ILE A 52 -5.15 -10.77 1.31
N VAL A 53 -5.93 -9.71 1.55
CA VAL A 53 -5.43 -8.37 1.86
C VAL A 53 -5.80 -8.02 3.29
N VAL A 54 -4.80 -7.76 4.10
CA VAL A 54 -4.89 -7.24 5.47
C VAL A 54 -4.40 -5.80 5.45
N GLU A 55 -5.31 -4.88 5.72
CA GLU A 55 -5.01 -3.45 5.83
C GLU A 55 -5.84 -2.83 6.97
N LYS A 56 -5.79 -1.50 7.12
CA LYS A 56 -6.61 -0.83 8.15
C LYS A 56 -8.10 -1.12 7.90
N PRO A 57 -8.90 -1.34 8.96
CA PRO A 57 -8.54 -1.23 10.38
C PRO A 57 -7.91 -2.51 10.99
N LEU A 58 -7.93 -3.64 10.26
CA LEU A 58 -7.50 -4.95 10.79
C LEU A 58 -6.00 -5.04 11.13
N SER A 59 -5.15 -4.39 10.35
CA SER A 59 -3.69 -4.56 10.39
C SER A 59 -3.05 -4.36 11.77
N THR A 60 -3.61 -3.45 12.59
CA THR A 60 -3.06 -3.10 13.91
C THR A 60 -3.22 -4.21 14.97
N ARG A 61 -4.16 -5.14 14.75
CA ARG A 61 -4.50 -6.22 15.69
C ARG A 61 -4.25 -7.62 15.12
N PHE A 62 -3.86 -7.71 13.85
CA PHE A 62 -3.64 -8.97 13.16
C PHE A 62 -2.37 -9.65 13.68
N SER A 63 -2.50 -10.87 14.24
CA SER A 63 -1.39 -11.68 14.75
C SER A 63 -1.07 -12.86 13.85
N ASP A 64 0.07 -13.50 14.07
CA ASP A 64 0.51 -14.71 13.35
C ASP A 64 -0.56 -15.82 13.40
N ASP A 65 -1.09 -16.14 14.59
CA ASP A 65 -2.14 -17.15 14.75
C ASP A 65 -3.38 -16.87 13.88
N PHE A 66 -3.78 -15.60 13.81
CA PHE A 66 -4.94 -15.21 13.03
C PHE A 66 -4.64 -15.26 11.53
N LEU A 67 -3.44 -14.85 11.12
CA LEU A 67 -2.98 -14.96 9.74
C LEU A 67 -2.94 -16.41 9.27
N VAL A 68 -2.35 -17.31 10.05
CA VAL A 68 -2.30 -18.75 9.76
C VAL A 68 -3.72 -19.32 9.68
N LYS A 69 -4.59 -18.99 10.64
CA LYS A 69 -5.98 -19.44 10.64
C LYS A 69 -6.73 -19.02 9.38
N ILE A 70 -6.61 -17.75 8.96
CA ILE A 70 -7.33 -17.26 7.78
C ILE A 70 -6.75 -17.84 6.50
N THR A 71 -5.43 -17.87 6.35
CA THR A 71 -4.76 -18.39 5.15
C THR A 71 -4.93 -19.90 4.97
N SER A 72 -5.12 -20.66 6.06
CA SER A 72 -5.43 -22.10 5.99
C SER A 72 -6.70 -22.43 5.19
N LYS A 73 -7.64 -21.47 5.12
CA LYS A 73 -8.89 -21.61 4.35
C LYS A 73 -8.66 -21.73 2.84
N ALA A 74 -7.52 -21.23 2.35
CA ALA A 74 -7.13 -21.35 0.96
C ALA A 74 -6.62 -22.76 0.58
N LYS A 75 -6.47 -23.69 1.54
CA LYS A 75 -6.09 -25.10 1.31
C LYS A 75 -4.90 -25.26 0.35
N GLY A 76 -3.85 -24.46 0.54
CA GLY A 76 -2.63 -24.47 -0.28
C GLY A 76 -2.72 -23.74 -1.63
N ARG A 77 -3.85 -23.10 -1.95
CA ARG A 77 -4.09 -22.42 -3.23
C ARG A 77 -4.00 -20.89 -3.14
N LEU A 78 -3.55 -20.36 -2.01
CA LEU A 78 -3.37 -18.92 -1.82
C LEU A 78 -2.40 -18.38 -2.89
N ARG A 79 -2.82 -17.33 -3.60
CA ARG A 79 -2.05 -16.72 -4.70
C ARG A 79 -1.46 -15.38 -4.28
N VAL A 80 -2.24 -14.57 -3.57
CA VAL A 80 -1.86 -13.23 -3.17
C VAL A 80 -1.98 -13.08 -1.66
N VAL A 81 -0.92 -12.59 -1.04
CA VAL A 81 -0.90 -12.15 0.36
C VAL A 81 -0.42 -10.73 0.40
N ALA A 82 -1.26 -9.82 0.88
CA ALA A 82 -0.90 -8.43 1.14
C ALA A 82 -1.11 -8.11 2.61
N LEU A 83 -0.04 -7.87 3.33
CA LEU A 83 -0.02 -7.44 4.72
C LEU A 83 0.49 -5.99 4.74
N LYS A 84 -0.42 -5.04 4.91
CA LYS A 84 -0.08 -3.61 4.96
C LYS A 84 -0.06 -3.13 6.39
N ASN A 85 1.05 -2.58 6.85
CA ASN A 85 1.19 -2.01 8.20
C ASN A 85 0.76 -3.03 9.28
N CYS A 86 1.11 -4.30 9.10
CA CYS A 86 0.82 -5.38 10.04
C CYS A 86 2.01 -5.58 10.98
N PHE A 87 2.17 -4.67 11.94
CA PHE A 87 3.37 -4.58 12.80
C PHE A 87 3.57 -5.77 13.76
N LYS A 88 2.52 -6.57 13.98
CA LYS A 88 2.55 -7.73 14.89
C LYS A 88 2.86 -9.05 14.18
N ILE A 89 3.01 -9.04 12.86
CA ILE A 89 3.37 -10.24 12.10
C ILE A 89 4.87 -10.42 12.15
N THR A 90 5.30 -11.65 12.44
CA THR A 90 6.70 -12.04 12.55
C THR A 90 7.14 -12.93 11.40
N ASP A 91 8.45 -13.14 11.27
CA ASP A 91 9.03 -14.03 10.27
C ASP A 91 8.46 -15.45 10.40
N GLU A 92 8.26 -15.94 11.63
CA GLU A 92 7.70 -17.27 11.88
C GLU A 92 6.28 -17.41 11.33
N GLY A 93 5.41 -16.43 11.64
CA GLY A 93 4.04 -16.42 11.11
C GLY A 93 4.00 -16.36 9.58
N LEU A 94 4.86 -15.53 8.97
CA LEU A 94 4.98 -15.45 7.52
C LEU A 94 5.46 -16.77 6.90
N LEU A 95 6.49 -17.38 7.46
CA LEU A 95 7.07 -18.63 6.96
C LEU A 95 6.09 -19.80 7.10
N GLN A 96 5.31 -19.86 8.18
CA GLN A 96 4.27 -20.87 8.37
C GLN A 96 3.17 -20.77 7.30
N VAL A 97 2.75 -19.55 6.95
CA VAL A 97 1.77 -19.28 5.88
C VAL A 97 2.30 -19.78 4.53
N ILE A 98 3.56 -19.47 4.22
CA ILE A 98 4.23 -19.85 2.97
C ILE A 98 4.42 -21.36 2.88
N ALA A 99 4.85 -22.02 3.96
CA ALA A 99 5.00 -23.47 4.01
C ALA A 99 3.68 -24.19 3.68
N SER A 100 2.55 -23.64 4.12
CA SER A 100 1.22 -24.17 3.84
C SER A 100 0.68 -23.77 2.46
N ASN A 101 1.26 -22.77 1.80
CA ASN A 101 0.80 -22.21 0.53
C ASN A 101 1.98 -21.90 -0.41
N PRO A 102 2.62 -22.92 -0.99
CA PRO A 102 3.83 -22.75 -1.80
C PRO A 102 3.59 -22.05 -3.15
N HIS A 103 2.33 -21.82 -3.53
CA HIS A 103 1.95 -21.24 -4.83
C HIS A 103 1.68 -19.72 -4.78
N ILE A 104 1.99 -19.04 -3.68
CA ILE A 104 1.87 -17.58 -3.59
C ILE A 104 2.78 -16.95 -4.66
N ASN A 105 2.19 -16.13 -5.52
CA ASN A 105 2.90 -15.46 -6.62
C ASN A 105 2.96 -13.94 -6.46
N LYS A 106 2.22 -13.37 -5.50
CA LYS A 106 2.34 -11.96 -5.12
C LYS A 106 2.35 -11.82 -3.61
N LEU A 107 3.44 -11.26 -3.07
CA LEU A 107 3.67 -11.07 -1.65
C LEU A 107 3.92 -9.59 -1.37
N TYR A 108 3.00 -8.93 -0.68
CA TYR A 108 3.10 -7.51 -0.33
C TYR A 108 3.18 -7.39 1.20
N LEU A 109 4.24 -6.76 1.70
CA LEU A 109 4.62 -6.71 3.13
C LEU A 109 4.90 -5.26 3.57
N GLN A 110 4.29 -4.27 2.90
CA GLN A 110 4.68 -2.88 3.11
C GLN A 110 4.34 -2.43 4.54
N GLY A 111 5.32 -1.85 5.23
CA GLY A 111 5.19 -1.36 6.60
C GLY A 111 5.06 -2.46 7.66
N CYS A 112 5.33 -3.73 7.33
CA CYS A 112 5.42 -4.81 8.30
C CYS A 112 6.77 -4.75 9.05
N THR A 113 6.86 -3.87 10.04
CA THR A 113 8.10 -3.60 10.78
C THR A 113 8.52 -4.73 11.74
N GLY A 114 7.67 -5.73 11.96
CA GLY A 114 7.98 -6.95 12.72
C GLY A 114 8.70 -8.02 11.91
N LEU A 115 8.84 -7.82 10.59
CA LEU A 115 9.57 -8.71 9.70
C LEU A 115 11.02 -8.25 9.52
N THR A 116 11.91 -9.21 9.34
CA THR A 116 13.32 -8.97 9.03
C THR A 116 13.61 -9.25 7.56
N ILE A 117 14.73 -8.72 7.06
CA ILE A 117 15.16 -9.02 5.69
C ILE A 117 15.54 -10.50 5.54
N GLU A 118 16.06 -11.12 6.60
CA GLU A 118 16.38 -12.54 6.66
C GLU A 118 15.13 -13.41 6.50
N GLY A 119 14.05 -13.08 7.22
CA GLY A 119 12.75 -13.76 7.10
C GLY A 119 12.14 -13.61 5.71
N VAL A 120 12.23 -12.41 5.12
CA VAL A 120 11.79 -12.16 3.74
C VAL A 120 12.61 -12.96 2.73
N LEU A 121 13.93 -13.03 2.88
CA LEU A 121 14.79 -13.81 1.99
C LEU A 121 14.42 -15.29 2.04
N GLU A 122 14.17 -15.85 3.22
CA GLU A 122 13.74 -17.24 3.36
C GLU A 122 12.36 -17.48 2.75
N ALA A 123 11.42 -16.56 3.00
CA ALA A 123 10.10 -16.56 2.36
C ALA A 123 10.21 -16.61 0.83
N VAL A 124 11.03 -15.73 0.23
CA VAL A 124 11.23 -15.68 -1.22
C VAL A 124 11.90 -16.95 -1.73
N LYS A 125 12.91 -17.50 -1.04
CA LYS A 125 13.52 -18.79 -1.40
C LYS A 125 12.49 -19.91 -1.44
N LEU A 126 11.59 -19.99 -0.45
CA LEU A 126 10.52 -21.00 -0.43
C LEU A 126 9.55 -20.83 -1.60
N LEU A 127 9.19 -19.60 -1.94
CA LEU A 127 8.25 -19.28 -3.03
C LEU A 127 8.86 -19.36 -4.44
N THR A 128 10.18 -19.50 -4.56
CA THR A 128 10.89 -19.70 -5.83
C THR A 128 11.45 -21.12 -5.99
N LYS A 129 11.29 -22.00 -4.98
CA LYS A 129 11.61 -23.43 -5.09
C LYS A 129 10.66 -24.15 -6.07
N GLY A 130 11.19 -25.10 -6.84
CA GLY A 130 10.39 -26.09 -7.57
C GLY A 130 9.49 -25.54 -8.70
N ASN A 131 10.08 -24.84 -9.68
CA ASN A 131 9.38 -24.22 -10.83
C ASN A 131 8.33 -23.14 -10.50
N HIS A 132 8.15 -22.80 -9.22
CA HIS A 132 7.32 -21.67 -8.81
C HIS A 132 8.02 -20.34 -9.07
N ARG A 133 7.23 -19.30 -9.34
CA ARG A 133 7.75 -17.95 -9.58
C ARG A 133 6.92 -16.93 -8.82
N LEU A 134 7.53 -16.38 -7.77
CA LEU A 134 7.07 -15.14 -7.18
C LEU A 134 7.23 -14.03 -8.23
N GLN A 135 6.12 -13.40 -8.60
CA GLN A 135 6.08 -12.36 -9.64
C GLN A 135 6.25 -10.96 -9.05
N ASN A 136 5.64 -10.73 -7.88
CA ASN A 136 5.67 -9.45 -7.19
C ASN A 136 6.02 -9.65 -5.72
N LEU A 137 6.96 -8.85 -5.26
CA LEU A 137 7.35 -8.69 -3.89
C LEU A 137 7.26 -7.20 -3.55
N ALA A 138 6.66 -6.85 -2.42
CA ALA A 138 6.72 -5.49 -1.93
C ALA A 138 7.15 -5.46 -0.48
N ILE A 139 8.25 -4.77 -0.20
CA ILE A 139 8.97 -4.80 1.08
C ILE A 139 9.29 -3.39 1.58
N SER A 140 8.70 -2.36 0.97
CA SER A 140 8.87 -0.99 1.47
C SER A 140 8.49 -0.89 2.95
N GLY A 141 9.37 -0.28 3.75
CA GLY A 141 9.16 -0.14 5.20
C GLY A 141 9.73 -1.30 6.02
N ILE A 142 10.31 -2.33 5.39
CA ILE A 142 11.25 -3.23 6.05
C ILE A 142 12.59 -2.53 6.16
N TYR A 143 13.16 -2.50 7.37
CA TYR A 143 14.37 -1.75 7.67
C TYR A 143 15.63 -2.57 7.39
N ASN A 144 16.77 -1.88 7.29
CA ASN A 144 18.11 -2.47 7.19
C ASN A 144 18.34 -3.40 5.99
N VAL A 145 17.58 -3.24 4.90
CA VAL A 145 17.82 -3.98 3.65
C VAL A 145 19.08 -3.45 2.98
N LYS A 146 20.11 -4.29 2.85
CA LYS A 146 21.36 -3.93 2.20
C LYS A 146 21.34 -4.24 0.71
N THR A 147 22.33 -3.70 -0.02
CA THR A 147 22.53 -3.96 -1.44
C THR A 147 22.75 -5.45 -1.76
N GLU A 148 23.42 -6.19 -0.87
CA GLU A 148 23.62 -7.65 -1.00
C GLU A 148 22.30 -8.43 -0.90
N ASP A 149 21.44 -8.06 0.04
CA ASP A 149 20.11 -8.66 0.23
C ASP A 149 19.24 -8.38 -1.00
N PHE A 150 19.23 -7.13 -1.47
CA PHE A 150 18.49 -6.72 -2.65
C PHE A 150 18.98 -7.47 -3.91
N GLY A 151 20.29 -7.63 -4.08
CA GLY A 151 20.87 -8.44 -5.15
C GLY A 151 20.41 -9.90 -5.08
N THR A 152 20.37 -10.47 -3.88
CA THR A 152 19.88 -11.84 -3.64
C THR A 152 18.40 -11.98 -3.99
N LEU A 153 17.55 -11.03 -3.58
CA LEU A 153 16.13 -11.00 -3.95
C LEU A 153 15.95 -10.95 -5.47
N CYS A 154 16.70 -10.08 -6.16
CA CYS A 154 16.65 -9.97 -7.62
C CYS A 154 17.05 -11.29 -8.29
N HIS A 155 18.11 -11.94 -7.81
CA HIS A 155 18.55 -13.24 -8.32
C HIS A 155 17.49 -14.33 -8.13
N LEU A 156 16.95 -14.47 -6.92
CA LEU A 156 15.92 -15.47 -6.59
C LEU A 156 14.66 -15.30 -7.44
N MET A 157 14.25 -14.05 -7.71
CA MET A 157 13.08 -13.74 -8.52
C MET A 157 13.39 -13.73 -10.04
N GLY A 158 14.63 -14.01 -10.46
CA GLY A 158 15.04 -14.04 -11.86
C GLY A 158 14.94 -12.69 -12.58
N ILE A 159 15.13 -11.59 -11.84
CA ILE A 159 15.01 -10.23 -12.37
C ILE A 159 16.36 -9.77 -12.93
N ASN A 160 16.43 -9.60 -14.25
CA ASN A 160 17.67 -9.24 -14.95
C ASN A 160 17.88 -7.72 -15.03
N GLN A 161 19.13 -7.27 -15.20
CA GLN A 161 19.47 -5.84 -15.36
C GLN A 161 18.71 -5.15 -16.50
N MET A 162 18.37 -5.86 -17.58
CA MET A 162 17.56 -5.29 -18.67
C MET A 162 16.11 -5.02 -18.23
N GLN A 163 15.50 -5.92 -17.47
CA GLN A 163 14.17 -5.70 -16.89
C GLN A 163 14.20 -4.57 -15.84
N MET A 164 15.32 -4.36 -15.15
CA MET A 164 15.50 -3.20 -14.27
C MET A 164 15.48 -1.87 -15.02
N ARG A 165 16.01 -1.83 -16.25
CA ARG A 165 16.05 -0.62 -17.10
C ARG A 165 14.71 -0.32 -17.77
N GLU A 166 13.92 -1.34 -18.06
CA GLU A 166 12.55 -1.23 -18.60
C GLU A 166 11.47 -1.15 -17.51
N ARG A 167 11.86 -1.04 -16.23
CA ARG A 167 10.94 -0.97 -15.09
C ARG A 167 9.84 0.06 -15.31
N LYS A 168 8.60 -0.35 -15.06
CA LYS A 168 7.45 0.55 -15.02
C LYS A 168 7.74 1.68 -14.03
N LYS A 169 7.54 2.91 -14.48
CA LYS A 169 7.86 4.12 -13.72
C LYS A 169 7.01 4.16 -12.45
N ASN A 170 7.67 4.18 -11.29
CA ASN A 170 7.00 4.37 -10.01
C ASN A 170 6.81 5.87 -9.75
N TYR A 171 5.57 6.30 -9.50
CA TYR A 171 5.24 7.70 -9.28
C TYR A 171 4.76 7.94 -7.85
N TYR A 172 5.27 9.02 -7.24
CA TYR A 172 5.05 9.32 -5.83
C TYR A 172 3.57 9.47 -5.43
N HIS A 173 2.76 10.14 -6.24
CA HIS A 173 1.34 10.34 -5.95
C HIS A 173 0.53 9.03 -5.91
N ARG A 174 1.04 7.94 -6.50
CA ARG A 174 0.39 6.62 -6.47
C ARG A 174 0.81 5.77 -5.26
N ARG A 175 1.60 6.34 -4.35
CA ARG A 175 2.07 5.62 -3.16
C ARG A 175 0.86 5.21 -2.31
N GLY A 176 0.72 3.90 -2.09
CA GLY A 176 -0.40 3.30 -1.36
C GLY A 176 -1.43 2.58 -2.23
N GLU A 177 -1.44 2.80 -3.55
CA GLU A 177 -2.36 2.13 -4.50
C GLU A 177 -1.94 0.69 -4.88
N LEU A 178 -0.77 0.25 -4.40
CA LEU A 178 -0.04 -0.97 -4.79
C LEU A 178 -0.77 -2.32 -4.65
N CYS A 179 -2.00 -2.34 -4.12
CA CYS A 179 -2.73 -3.59 -3.87
C CYS A 179 -4.15 -3.63 -4.44
N THR A 180 -4.50 -2.74 -5.38
CA THR A 180 -5.67 -3.05 -6.20
C THR A 180 -5.29 -4.24 -7.08
N PHE A 181 -5.88 -5.42 -6.81
CA PHE A 181 -5.64 -6.69 -7.54
C PHE A 181 -5.75 -6.59 -9.08
N LYS A 182 -6.19 -5.43 -9.60
CA LYS A 182 -6.47 -5.12 -10.99
C LYS A 182 -5.33 -4.43 -11.73
N GLN A 183 -4.26 -3.97 -11.07
CA GLN A 183 -3.19 -3.25 -11.77
C GLN A 183 -1.99 -4.16 -12.12
N GLU A 184 -1.88 -4.49 -13.40
CA GLU A 184 -0.73 -5.19 -14.01
C GLU A 184 0.54 -4.32 -14.04
N SER A 185 0.47 -3.06 -13.58
CA SER A 185 1.52 -2.05 -13.76
C SER A 185 2.57 -1.94 -12.65
N HIS A 186 2.56 -2.83 -11.66
CA HIS A 186 3.52 -2.75 -10.55
C HIS A 186 4.88 -3.38 -10.89
N PRO A 187 5.98 -2.83 -10.37
CA PRO A 187 7.28 -3.48 -10.50
C PRO A 187 7.29 -4.84 -9.77
N SER A 188 8.20 -5.73 -10.17
CA SER A 188 8.40 -7.02 -9.48
C SER A 188 8.89 -6.86 -8.05
N ILE A 189 9.66 -5.81 -7.75
CA ILE A 189 10.04 -5.40 -6.40
C ILE A 189 9.76 -3.90 -6.27
N ASP A 190 9.11 -3.47 -5.18
CA ASP A 190 8.70 -2.06 -4.96
C ASP A 190 9.82 -1.12 -4.48
N VAL A 191 10.96 -1.69 -4.07
CA VAL A 191 12.17 -0.96 -3.67
C VAL A 191 13.28 -1.06 -4.71
N ASP A 192 14.19 -0.09 -4.68
CA ASP A 192 15.38 -0.02 -5.53
C ASP A 192 16.51 0.74 -4.82
N ILE A 193 17.71 0.68 -5.39
CA ILE A 193 18.84 1.51 -4.95
C ILE A 193 18.55 2.98 -5.29
N CYS A 194 18.52 3.84 -4.27
CA CYS A 194 18.33 5.26 -4.47
C CYS A 194 19.59 5.90 -5.07
N PRO A 195 19.52 6.59 -6.24
CA PRO A 195 20.72 7.17 -6.87
C PRO A 195 21.30 8.39 -6.14
N LYS A 196 20.72 8.80 -5.00
CA LYS A 196 21.13 9.98 -4.21
C LYS A 196 21.74 9.63 -2.85
N CYS A 197 21.27 8.55 -2.24
CA CYS A 197 21.76 8.11 -0.93
C CYS A 197 22.24 6.66 -0.92
N GLU A 198 22.16 5.96 -2.06
CA GLU A 198 22.62 4.57 -2.25
C GLU A 198 21.90 3.50 -1.39
N GLU A 199 21.01 3.92 -0.50
CA GLU A 199 20.12 3.04 0.29
C GLU A 199 19.01 2.39 -0.54
N ILE A 200 18.59 1.19 -0.12
CA ILE A 200 17.43 0.47 -0.66
C ILE A 200 16.13 1.09 -0.14
N ARG A 201 15.36 1.74 -1.04
CA ARG A 201 14.12 2.45 -0.68
C ARG A 201 13.11 2.38 -1.82
N GLU A 202 11.85 2.78 -1.58
CA GLU A 202 10.97 3.15 -2.68
C GLU A 202 11.59 4.32 -3.45
N VAL A 203 11.89 4.10 -4.74
CA VAL A 203 12.45 5.12 -5.63
C VAL A 203 11.38 5.56 -6.62
N PHE A 204 11.25 6.88 -6.77
CA PHE A 204 10.21 7.50 -7.60
C PHE A 204 10.80 8.28 -8.76
N GLU A 205 10.06 8.28 -9.87
CA GLU A 205 10.30 9.13 -11.03
C GLU A 205 9.49 10.42 -10.94
N CYS A 206 9.98 11.50 -11.56
CA CYS A 206 9.23 12.74 -11.68
C CYS A 206 8.25 12.66 -12.87
N PRO A 207 6.94 12.91 -12.67
CA PRO A 207 5.98 12.88 -13.76
C PRO A 207 6.10 14.09 -14.71
N ARG A 208 6.78 15.17 -14.29
CA ARG A 208 6.95 16.41 -15.08
C ARG A 208 7.83 16.16 -16.31
N ASP A 209 7.33 16.49 -17.51
CA ASP A 209 8.03 16.21 -18.77
C ASP A 209 9.35 16.96 -18.94
N SER A 210 9.46 18.18 -18.40
CA SER A 210 10.73 18.92 -18.42
C SER A 210 11.85 18.19 -17.67
N CYS A 211 11.50 17.46 -16.60
CA CYS A 211 12.45 16.61 -15.87
C CYS A 211 12.82 15.35 -16.69
N LYS A 212 11.92 14.84 -17.53
CA LYS A 212 12.19 13.69 -18.40
C LYS A 212 13.12 14.04 -19.56
N ARG A 213 12.97 15.24 -20.17
CA ARG A 213 13.80 15.68 -21.32
C ARG A 213 15.25 15.94 -20.94
N LYS A 214 15.51 16.49 -19.74
CA LYS A 214 16.87 16.63 -19.20
C LYS A 214 17.61 15.30 -19.10
N MET A 215 16.90 14.19 -18.86
CA MET A 215 17.50 12.84 -18.79
C MET A 215 17.96 12.31 -20.16
N GLN A 216 17.37 12.77 -21.27
CA GLN A 216 17.68 12.27 -22.62
C GLN A 216 18.80 13.06 -23.30
N GLN A 217 18.87 14.37 -23.09
CA GLN A 217 19.90 15.23 -23.69
C GLN A 217 21.30 14.96 -23.13
N GLN A 218 21.40 14.56 -21.87
CA GLN A 218 22.69 14.31 -21.23
C GLN A 218 23.31 12.94 -21.59
N GLN A 219 22.57 12.02 -22.22
CA GLN A 219 23.11 10.70 -22.63
C GLN A 219 24.04 10.77 -23.86
N GLN A 220 24.15 11.95 -24.50
CA GLN A 220 25.02 12.16 -25.67
C GLN A 220 26.43 12.63 -25.33
N GLU A 221 26.74 12.95 -24.07
CA GLU A 221 28.10 13.30 -23.62
C GLU A 221 28.67 12.18 -22.72
N GLN A 222 29.81 11.62 -23.12
CA GLN A 222 30.46 10.45 -22.50
C GLN A 222 31.08 10.77 -21.11
N GLN A 223 30.26 11.13 -20.12
CA GLN A 223 30.67 11.12 -18.70
C GLN A 223 29.68 10.28 -17.88
N GLN A 224 30.18 9.13 -17.42
CA GLN A 224 29.47 8.00 -16.83
C GLN A 224 28.84 8.22 -15.43
N GLN A 225 28.52 9.46 -15.03
CA GLN A 225 27.85 9.75 -13.74
C GLN A 225 26.77 10.84 -13.92
N LEU A 226 25.79 10.56 -14.77
CA LEU A 226 24.65 11.45 -14.99
C LEU A 226 23.68 11.39 -13.79
N PHE A 227 23.70 12.43 -12.95
CA PHE A 227 22.72 12.64 -11.89
C PHE A 227 21.30 12.71 -12.48
N ILE A 228 20.48 11.69 -12.25
CA ILE A 228 19.04 11.77 -12.49
C ILE A 228 18.45 12.71 -11.42
N GLU A 229 18.48 14.03 -11.67
CA GLU A 229 18.20 15.07 -10.66
C GLU A 229 16.93 14.81 -9.86
N CYS A 230 15.90 14.28 -10.50
CA CYS A 230 14.56 14.13 -9.93
C CYS A 230 14.15 12.67 -9.66
N ARG A 231 15.03 11.69 -9.86
CA ARG A 231 14.81 10.28 -9.44
C ARG A 231 15.43 10.08 -8.08
N GLY A 232 14.70 9.43 -7.18
CA GLY A 232 15.16 9.21 -5.83
C GLY A 232 14.04 8.85 -4.88
N CYS A 233 14.43 8.46 -3.67
CA CYS A 233 13.50 8.16 -2.59
C CYS A 233 12.83 9.45 -2.06
N PHE A 234 11.80 9.26 -1.23
CA PHE A 234 11.03 10.37 -0.66
C PHE A 234 11.84 11.28 0.28
N LEU A 235 12.95 10.79 0.85
CA LEU A 235 13.84 11.60 1.70
C LEU A 235 14.79 12.47 0.87
N CYS A 236 15.27 11.98 -0.27
CA CYS A 236 16.25 12.68 -1.08
C CYS A 236 15.64 13.66 -2.09
N VAL A 237 14.35 13.49 -2.43
CA VAL A 237 13.64 14.36 -3.39
C VAL A 237 12.31 14.77 -2.79
N PRO A 238 12.15 16.03 -2.35
CA PRO A 238 10.85 16.54 -1.94
C PRO A 238 9.91 16.60 -3.14
N ARG A 239 8.68 16.12 -2.94
CA ARG A 239 7.67 15.99 -3.99
C ARG A 239 6.33 16.49 -3.50
N CYS A 240 5.54 17.01 -4.43
CA CYS A 240 4.17 17.38 -4.14
C CYS A 240 3.32 16.13 -3.89
N GLU A 241 2.52 16.13 -2.82
CA GLU A 241 1.67 15.00 -2.43
C GLU A 241 0.62 14.67 -3.51
N GLU A 242 0.03 15.70 -4.12
CA GLU A 242 -1.04 15.53 -5.12
C GLU A 242 -0.58 14.96 -6.46
N CYS A 243 0.48 15.53 -7.02
CA CYS A 243 0.90 15.20 -8.39
C CYS A 243 2.24 14.48 -8.46
N GLY A 244 2.99 14.35 -7.36
CA GLY A 244 4.27 13.65 -7.29
C GLY A 244 5.44 14.34 -8.01
N VAL A 245 5.24 15.55 -8.53
CA VAL A 245 6.32 16.34 -9.14
C VAL A 245 7.35 16.74 -8.09
N CYS A 246 8.62 16.75 -8.45
CA CYS A 246 9.68 17.29 -7.59
C CYS A 246 9.48 18.81 -7.36
N THR A 247 9.78 19.24 -6.14
CA THR A 247 9.58 20.61 -5.67
C THR A 247 10.86 21.29 -5.16
N LYS A 248 12.03 20.67 -5.39
CA LYS A 248 13.32 21.26 -5.02
C LYS A 248 13.45 22.68 -5.60
N ASP A 249 13.82 23.63 -4.75
CA ASP A 249 14.08 25.05 -5.09
C ASP A 249 12.88 25.78 -5.73
N LYS A 250 11.65 25.33 -5.43
CA LYS A 250 10.42 25.98 -5.90
C LYS A 250 9.64 26.57 -4.75
N GLU A 251 8.95 27.67 -5.03
CA GLU A 251 7.89 28.18 -4.16
C GLU A 251 6.83 27.09 -3.94
N LEU A 252 6.44 26.93 -2.68
CA LEU A 252 5.48 25.94 -2.21
C LEU A 252 4.21 26.65 -1.77
N GLY A 253 3.08 25.98 -1.90
CA GLY A 253 1.84 26.44 -1.29
C GLY A 253 1.82 26.07 0.18
N GLU A 254 1.33 26.97 1.04
CA GLU A 254 1.15 26.68 2.47
C GLU A 254 0.00 25.68 2.67
N ALA A 255 0.36 24.48 3.10
CA ALA A 255 -0.59 23.44 3.47
C ALA A 255 -1.00 23.58 4.95
N ALA A 256 -2.24 23.23 5.26
CA ALA A 256 -2.73 23.06 6.63
C ALA A 256 -2.30 21.70 7.22
N CYS A 257 -1.86 20.77 6.37
CA CYS A 257 -1.21 19.52 6.75
C CYS A 257 0.31 19.62 6.62
N ALA A 258 1.04 18.67 7.20
CA ALA A 258 2.51 18.60 7.10
C ALA A 258 3.05 18.21 5.70
N ASP A 259 2.16 17.94 4.74
CA ASP A 259 2.54 17.51 3.40
C ASP A 259 2.96 18.66 2.49
N ILE A 260 3.76 18.33 1.47
CA ILE A 260 4.28 19.29 0.50
C ILE A 260 3.28 19.47 -0.65
N LEU A 261 2.88 20.72 -0.93
CA LEU A 261 2.05 21.06 -2.07
C LEU A 261 2.82 22.00 -3.01
N CYS A 262 2.91 21.64 -4.30
CA CYS A 262 3.38 22.61 -5.29
C CYS A 262 2.30 23.67 -5.54
N LEU A 263 2.70 24.88 -5.90
CA LEU A 263 1.78 26.00 -6.13
C LEU A 263 0.61 25.65 -7.07
N ASN A 264 0.88 24.92 -8.15
CA ASN A 264 -0.17 24.52 -9.10
C ASN A 264 -1.27 23.69 -8.42
N CYS A 265 -0.90 22.69 -7.61
CA CYS A 265 -1.89 21.88 -6.91
C CYS A 265 -2.58 22.70 -5.80
N TRP A 266 -1.80 23.47 -5.04
CA TRP A 266 -2.32 24.33 -3.99
C TRP A 266 -3.37 25.34 -4.48
N LEU A 267 -3.19 25.91 -5.68
CA LEU A 267 -4.15 26.83 -6.28
C LEU A 267 -5.52 26.18 -6.52
N HIS A 268 -5.52 24.90 -6.92
CA HIS A 268 -6.75 24.15 -7.24
C HIS A 268 -7.37 23.43 -6.05
N LEU A 269 -6.68 23.35 -4.92
CA LEU A 269 -7.22 22.73 -3.72
C LEU A 269 -8.16 23.70 -2.95
N PRO A 270 -9.24 23.18 -2.32
CA PRO A 270 -10.04 23.94 -1.37
C PRO A 270 -9.18 24.45 -0.21
N LYS A 271 -9.44 25.69 0.21
CA LYS A 271 -8.66 26.38 1.25
C LYS A 271 -9.52 26.67 2.47
N CYS A 272 -8.90 26.67 3.64
CA CYS A 272 -9.51 27.14 4.87
C CYS A 272 -9.96 28.60 4.69
N SER A 273 -11.19 28.88 5.09
CA SER A 273 -11.82 30.20 4.93
C SER A 273 -11.15 31.30 5.76
N TYR A 274 -10.37 30.92 6.79
CA TYR A 274 -9.71 31.85 7.69
C TYR A 274 -8.22 32.04 7.37
N CYS A 275 -7.43 30.96 7.35
CA CYS A 275 -5.98 31.04 7.13
C CYS A 275 -5.55 30.86 5.67
N ASN A 276 -6.49 30.61 4.75
CA ASN A 276 -6.24 30.37 3.32
C ASN A 276 -5.28 29.19 3.02
N LYS A 277 -5.04 28.30 3.98
CA LYS A 277 -4.23 27.09 3.78
C LYS A 277 -5.06 25.93 3.21
N ALA A 278 -4.47 25.12 2.36
CA ALA A 278 -5.12 23.95 1.74
C ALA A 278 -4.79 22.64 2.46
N TYR A 279 -5.69 21.66 2.46
CA TYR A 279 -5.35 20.26 2.74
C TYR A 279 -5.03 19.53 1.45
N CYS A 280 -4.08 18.59 1.51
CA CYS A 280 -3.95 17.58 0.46
C CYS A 280 -5.18 16.65 0.48
N ASN A 281 -5.47 15.99 -0.64
CA ASN A 281 -6.61 15.08 -0.79
C ASN A 281 -6.57 13.91 0.19
N LYS A 282 -5.38 13.46 0.61
CA LYS A 282 -5.25 12.40 1.64
C LYS A 282 -5.73 12.83 3.01
N HIS A 283 -5.67 14.13 3.30
CA HIS A 283 -6.05 14.72 4.58
C HIS A 283 -7.32 15.57 4.50
N VAL A 284 -8.10 15.49 3.42
CA VAL A 284 -9.42 16.15 3.28
C VAL A 284 -10.41 15.70 4.36
N HIS A 285 -10.27 14.51 4.94
CA HIS A 285 -11.17 14.06 6.01
C HIS A 285 -10.91 14.77 7.35
N LEU A 286 -9.76 15.43 7.53
CA LEU A 286 -9.48 16.27 8.71
C LEU A 286 -10.17 17.63 8.61
N GLN A 287 -10.93 17.86 7.54
CA GLN A 287 -11.66 19.08 7.32
C GLN A 287 -12.89 19.17 8.23
N HIS A 288 -13.01 20.23 9.01
CA HIS A 288 -14.23 20.55 9.77
C HIS A 288 -15.15 21.46 8.92
N SER A 289 -16.30 20.92 8.53
CA SER A 289 -17.30 21.58 7.67
C SER A 289 -18.50 22.12 8.46
N GLN A 290 -18.29 22.62 9.69
CA GLN A 290 -19.37 23.16 10.52
C GLN A 290 -19.61 24.67 10.32
N HIS A 291 -18.95 25.33 9.37
CA HIS A 291 -19.05 26.79 9.20
C HIS A 291 -19.91 27.19 7.98
N PRO A 292 -20.85 28.16 8.11
CA PRO A 292 -21.72 28.60 7.00
C PRO A 292 -20.96 29.17 5.78
N ALA A 293 -19.76 29.71 6.00
CA ALA A 293 -18.93 30.35 4.97
C ALA A 293 -17.98 29.39 4.21
N GLY A 294 -18.00 28.09 4.54
CA GLY A 294 -17.13 27.10 3.92
C GLY A 294 -16.39 26.23 4.92
N PHE A 295 -15.17 25.86 4.56
CA PHE A 295 -14.35 24.90 5.31
C PHE A 295 -13.37 25.62 6.27
N LEU A 296 -13.14 25.06 7.48
CA LEU A 296 -12.13 25.52 8.46
C LEU A 296 -11.11 24.41 8.80
N CYS A 297 -9.80 24.71 8.72
CA CYS A 297 -8.76 23.78 9.13
C CYS A 297 -8.80 23.47 10.63
N SER A 298 -8.22 22.34 11.04
CA SER A 298 -8.23 21.87 12.43
C SER A 298 -7.72 22.96 13.40
N ASP A 299 -6.64 23.65 13.04
CA ASP A 299 -6.07 24.74 13.86
C ASP A 299 -7.05 25.93 14.00
N CYS A 300 -7.65 26.38 12.90
CA CYS A 300 -8.60 27.50 12.93
C CYS A 300 -9.91 27.11 13.63
N SER A 301 -10.34 25.86 13.49
CA SER A 301 -11.51 25.33 14.20
C SER A 301 -11.26 25.32 15.71
N PHE A 302 -10.07 24.88 16.14
CA PHE A 302 -9.70 24.85 17.55
C PHE A 302 -9.70 26.26 18.18
N HIS A 303 -9.11 27.23 17.48
CA HIS A 303 -9.12 28.62 17.95
C HIS A 303 -10.50 29.26 17.97
N ALA A 304 -11.38 28.89 17.03
CA ALA A 304 -12.77 29.37 17.01
C ALA A 304 -13.59 28.84 18.20
N THR A 305 -13.33 27.61 18.66
CA THR A 305 -13.99 27.04 19.85
C THR A 305 -13.44 27.60 21.16
N GLU A 306 -12.14 27.89 21.24
CA GLU A 306 -11.57 28.52 22.45
C GLU A 306 -12.05 29.98 22.63
N SER A 307 -12.36 30.68 21.55
CA SER A 307 -12.84 32.07 21.63
C SER A 307 -14.33 32.19 21.97
N SER A 308 -15.15 31.14 21.79
CA SER A 308 -16.55 31.13 22.23
C SER A 308 -16.71 30.87 23.73
N ASP A 309 -15.74 30.23 24.38
CA ASP A 309 -15.82 29.92 25.83
C ASP A 309 -15.51 31.13 26.73
N TYR A 310 -15.10 32.26 26.15
CA TYR A 310 -14.84 33.53 26.87
C TYR A 310 -15.93 34.58 26.71
N GLU A 311 -17.01 34.30 25.96
CA GLU A 311 -18.14 35.24 25.80
C GLU A 311 -19.35 34.96 26.74
N ASP A 312 -19.30 33.90 27.56
CA ASP A 312 -20.32 33.59 28.60
C ASP A 312 -19.80 33.86 30.04
N CYS A 313 -19.34 35.09 30.30
CA CYS A 313 -19.07 35.59 31.65
C CYS A 313 -19.47 37.07 31.80
#